data_AF-A0A953ZE67-F1
#
_entry.id   AF-A0A953ZE67-F1
#
_cell.length_a   1.000
_cell.length_b   1.000
_cell.length_c   1.000
_cell.angle_alpha   90.00
_cell.angle_beta   90.00
_cell.angle_gamma   90.00
#
_symmetry.space_group_name_H-M   'P 1'
#
loop_
_entity.id
_entity.type
_entity.pdbx_description
1 polymer ?
#
loop_
_entity_poly.entity_id
_entity_poly.type
_entity_poly.pdbx_seq_one_letter_code
_entity_poly.pdbx_strand_id
1 'polypeptide(L)'
;MPTPDSGRGFDPFTIRGIIHNETYTGCLIYNRQQFFRKNDGTKTKRNNPRSEWKIRKMPDLRIIPDGLWRAVADRLGKRKPNKASTAHRHIRYPFAGIIKCADCGANNIAIKTSRKGHTYVHYACSYNRRRGASICANSTKVDQDTLMDSVMKAIEENILNEESVGIITEHRGSHAADRKR
;
A
#
# COMPACT_ATOMS: atom_id res chain seq x y z
N MET A 1 21.67 3.61 -9.87
CA MET A 1 21.29 2.75 -8.72
C MET A 1 19.90 3.16 -8.26
N PRO A 2 19.07 2.25 -7.70
CA PRO A 2 17.82 2.66 -7.09
C PRO A 2 18.12 3.67 -5.99
N THR A 3 17.50 4.84 -6.07
CA THR A 3 17.60 5.91 -5.08
C THR A 3 16.36 5.87 -4.19
N PRO A 4 16.50 6.08 -2.87
CA PRO A 4 15.35 6.31 -2.01
C PRO A 4 14.58 7.54 -2.50
N ASP A 5 13.25 7.45 -2.57
CA ASP A 5 12.44 8.65 -2.80
C ASP A 5 12.64 9.61 -1.62
N SER A 6 13.10 10.83 -1.89
CA SER A 6 13.04 11.98 -0.98
C SER A 6 13.74 11.82 0.39
N GLY A 7 14.75 10.95 0.51
CA GLY A 7 15.48 10.75 1.77
C GLY A 7 14.73 9.96 2.85
N ARG A 8 13.54 9.41 2.56
CA ARG A 8 12.68 8.68 3.52
C ARG A 8 12.87 7.15 3.48
N GLY A 9 14.09 6.71 3.17
CA GLY A 9 14.48 5.31 3.05
C GLY A 9 13.89 4.58 1.84
N PHE A 10 14.33 3.34 1.61
CA PHE A 10 13.82 2.51 0.51
C PHE A 10 12.44 1.96 0.82
N ASP A 11 11.54 2.00 -0.16
CA ASP A 11 10.29 1.26 -0.08
C ASP A 11 10.53 -0.26 -0.07
N PRO A 12 9.78 -1.07 0.69
CA PRO A 12 9.94 -2.52 0.71
C PRO A 12 9.86 -3.18 -0.67
N PHE A 13 9.09 -2.63 -1.62
CA PHE A 13 9.05 -3.13 -2.99
C PHE A 13 10.35 -2.84 -3.74
N THR A 14 10.97 -1.69 -3.50
CA THR A 14 12.29 -1.36 -4.06
C THR A 14 13.35 -2.31 -3.52
N ILE A 15 13.39 -2.54 -2.20
CA ILE A 15 14.31 -3.51 -1.58
C ILE A 15 14.08 -4.90 -2.17
N ARG A 16 12.82 -5.32 -2.34
CA ARG A 16 12.49 -6.59 -2.97
C ARG A 16 13.00 -6.68 -4.41
N GLY A 17 12.89 -5.61 -5.18
CA GLY A 17 13.45 -5.52 -6.54
C GLY A 17 14.98 -5.67 -6.55
N ILE A 18 15.67 -5.03 -5.60
CA ILE A 18 17.12 -5.16 -5.42
C ILE A 18 17.48 -6.62 -5.12
N ILE A 19 16.84 -7.25 -4.13
CA ILE A 19 17.18 -8.61 -3.72
C ILE A 19 16.91 -9.65 -4.82
N HIS A 20 15.92 -9.42 -5.68
CA HIS A 20 15.62 -10.32 -6.81
C HIS A 20 16.40 -10.00 -8.09
N ASN A 21 17.32 -9.03 -8.07
CA ASN A 21 18.08 -8.66 -9.26
C ASN A 21 19.27 -9.59 -9.50
N GLU A 22 19.10 -10.54 -10.42
CA GLU A 22 20.11 -11.52 -10.83
C GLU A 22 21.37 -10.89 -11.44
N THR A 23 21.35 -9.61 -11.85
CA THR A 23 22.57 -8.96 -12.36
C THR A 23 23.67 -8.92 -11.30
N TYR A 24 23.33 -8.93 -10.01
CA TYR A 24 24.31 -8.91 -8.92
C TYR A 24 25.13 -10.21 -8.81
N THR A 25 24.71 -11.31 -9.43
CA THR A 25 25.49 -12.55 -9.50
C THR A 25 26.43 -12.60 -10.71
N GLY A 26 26.48 -11.54 -11.51
CA GLY A 26 27.20 -11.50 -12.79
C GLY A 26 26.38 -12.07 -13.96
N CYS A 27 25.05 -12.17 -13.83
CA CYS A 27 24.16 -12.63 -14.91
C CYS A 27 23.39 -11.45 -15.51
N LEU A 28 23.86 -10.92 -16.65
CA LEU A 28 23.14 -9.87 -17.37
C LEU A 28 21.98 -10.49 -18.16
N ILE A 29 20.75 -10.08 -17.82
CA ILE A 29 19.54 -10.61 -18.44
C ILE A 29 18.73 -9.47 -19.04
N TYR A 30 18.44 -9.55 -20.32
CA TYR A 30 17.65 -8.57 -21.06
C TYR A 30 16.59 -9.25 -21.93
N ASN A 31 15.76 -8.45 -22.60
CA ASN A 31 14.57 -8.92 -23.33
C ASN A 31 13.54 -9.64 -22.44
N ARG A 32 13.39 -9.21 -21.17
CA ARG A 32 12.38 -9.75 -20.23
C ARG A 32 10.96 -9.32 -20.57
N GLN A 33 10.80 -8.16 -21.20
CA GLN A 33 9.52 -7.56 -21.53
C GLN A 33 9.60 -6.81 -22.86
N GLN A 34 8.48 -6.75 -23.57
CA GLN A 34 8.30 -5.98 -24.78
C GLN A 34 7.15 -4.98 -24.60
N PHE A 35 7.27 -3.85 -25.28
CA PHE A 35 6.27 -2.80 -25.31
C PHE A 35 5.60 -2.79 -26.68
N PHE A 36 4.28 -2.84 -26.68
CA PHE A 36 3.47 -2.80 -27.89
C PHE A 36 2.58 -1.56 -27.84
N ARG A 37 2.43 -0.89 -28.97
CA ARG A 37 1.42 0.15 -29.13
C ARG A 37 0.15 -0.50 -29.66
N LYS A 38 -0.95 -0.23 -28.98
CA LYS A 38 -2.29 -0.56 -29.48
C LYS A 38 -2.73 0.51 -30.48
N ASN A 39 -3.76 0.19 -31.25
CA ASN A 39 -4.33 1.09 -32.27
C ASN A 39 -4.92 2.37 -31.64
N ASP A 40 -5.31 2.33 -30.36
CA ASP A 40 -5.76 3.48 -29.56
C ASP A 40 -4.62 4.40 -29.07
N GLY A 41 -3.38 4.15 -29.48
CA GLY A 41 -2.19 4.90 -29.07
C GLY A 41 -1.62 4.51 -27.70
N THR A 42 -2.28 3.61 -26.96
CA THR A 42 -1.82 3.20 -25.62
C THR A 42 -0.64 2.22 -25.72
N LYS A 43 0.38 2.42 -24.85
CA LYS A 43 1.50 1.49 -24.70
C LYS A 43 1.15 0.41 -23.69
N THR A 44 1.14 -0.85 -24.14
CA THR A 44 0.94 -2.02 -23.28
C THR A 44 2.25 -2.78 -23.12
N LYS A 45 2.52 -3.26 -21.90
CA LYS A 45 3.67 -4.13 -21.60
C LYS A 45 3.25 -5.59 -21.63
N ARG A 46 4.10 -6.45 -22.18
CA ARG A 46 3.96 -7.91 -22.11
C ARG A 46 5.29 -8.51 -21.66
N ASN A 47 5.23 -9.47 -20.75
CA ASN A 47 6.40 -10.24 -20.34
C ASN A 47 6.70 -11.29 -21.40
N ASN A 48 7.97 -11.41 -21.78
CA ASN A 48 8.43 -12.42 -22.71
C ASN A 48 8.64 -13.75 -21.97
N PRO A 49 8.41 -14.91 -22.63
CA PRO A 49 8.76 -16.20 -22.06
C PRO A 49 10.26 -16.29 -21.79
N ARG A 50 10.67 -17.11 -20.81
CA ARG A 50 12.08 -17.27 -20.43
C ARG A 50 12.97 -17.76 -21.57
N SER A 51 12.42 -18.50 -22.53
CA SER A 51 13.14 -18.96 -23.73
C SER A 51 13.64 -17.81 -24.62
N GLU A 52 12.95 -16.66 -24.60
CA GLU A 52 13.34 -15.48 -25.37
C GLU A 52 14.25 -14.54 -24.58
N TRP A 53 14.51 -14.83 -23.30
CA TRP A 53 15.38 -14.01 -22.48
C TRP A 53 16.81 -14.19 -22.95
N LYS A 54 17.48 -13.06 -23.19
CA LYS A 54 18.89 -13.07 -23.57
C LYS A 54 19.70 -12.98 -22.29
N ILE A 55 20.45 -14.04 -21.99
CA ILE A 55 21.24 -14.19 -20.77
C ILE A 55 22.72 -14.21 -21.14
N ARG A 56 23.51 -13.30 -20.57
CA ARG A 56 24.96 -13.24 -20.74
C ARG A 56 25.63 -13.32 -19.37
N LYS A 57 26.56 -14.27 -19.22
CA LYS A 57 27.40 -14.38 -18.02
C LYS A 57 28.56 -13.38 -18.11
N MET A 58 28.73 -12.61 -17.04
CA MET A 58 29.74 -11.57 -16.84
C MET A 58 30.28 -11.72 -15.41
N PRO A 59 31.15 -12.73 -15.16
CA PRO A 59 31.65 -13.00 -13.81
C PRO A 59 32.41 -11.82 -13.20
N ASP A 60 33.08 -11.01 -14.02
CA ASP A 60 33.86 -9.84 -13.57
C ASP A 60 33.00 -8.71 -12.99
N LEU A 61 31.69 -8.69 -13.30
CA LEU A 61 30.73 -7.71 -12.76
C LEU A 61 29.97 -8.24 -11.53
N ARG A 62 30.35 -9.39 -11.00
CA ARG A 62 29.69 -10.01 -9.86
C ARG A 62 29.91 -9.19 -8.59
N ILE A 63 28.82 -8.89 -7.90
CA ILE A 63 28.83 -8.21 -6.60
C ILE A 63 28.57 -9.23 -5.46
N ILE A 64 27.73 -10.23 -5.71
CA ILE A 64 27.27 -11.18 -4.69
C ILE A 64 27.70 -12.62 -5.07
N PRO A 65 28.34 -13.38 -4.16
CA PRO A 65 28.66 -14.79 -4.38
C PRO A 65 27.42 -15.69 -4.49
N ASP A 66 27.51 -16.77 -5.28
CA ASP A 66 26.38 -17.68 -5.55
C ASP A 66 25.84 -18.36 -4.28
N GLY A 67 26.72 -18.67 -3.31
CA GLY A 67 26.32 -19.25 -2.02
C GLY A 67 25.41 -18.32 -1.21
N LEU A 68 25.79 -17.04 -1.12
CA LEU A 68 24.99 -16.01 -0.42
C LEU A 68 23.66 -15.77 -1.16
N TRP A 69 23.69 -15.72 -2.49
CA TRP A 69 22.49 -15.58 -3.32
C TRP A 69 21.47 -16.69 -3.06
N ARG A 70 21.91 -17.95 -3.05
CA ARG A 70 21.05 -19.12 -2.77
C ARG A 70 20.47 -19.08 -1.36
N ALA A 71 21.29 -18.78 -0.35
CA ALA A 71 20.84 -18.69 1.04
C ALA A 71 19.72 -17.63 1.21
N VAL A 72 19.85 -16.48 0.54
CA VAL A 72 18.80 -15.44 0.54
C VAL A 72 17.54 -15.93 -0.17
N ALA A 73 17.67 -16.55 -1.34
CA ALA A 73 16.55 -17.10 -2.10
C ALA A 73 15.77 -18.14 -1.27
N ASP A 74 16.46 -19.03 -0.56
CA ASP A 74 15.83 -20.03 0.32
C ASP A 74 15.09 -19.38 1.50
N ARG A 75 15.71 -18.38 2.14
CA ARG A 75 15.06 -17.63 3.22
C ARG A 75 13.79 -16.91 2.75
N LEU A 76 13.79 -16.41 1.52
CA LEU A 76 12.61 -15.80 0.89
C LEU A 76 11.57 -16.85 0.48
N GLY A 77 11.97 -18.00 -0.05
CA GLY A 77 11.07 -19.09 -0.42
C GLY A 77 10.30 -19.68 0.79
N LYS A 78 10.96 -19.75 1.95
CA LYS A 78 10.33 -20.14 3.23
C LYS A 78 9.28 -19.13 3.71
N ARG A 79 9.41 -17.85 3.33
CA ARG A 79 8.40 -16.81 3.57
C ARG A 79 7.29 -16.92 2.52
N LYS A 80 6.45 -17.95 2.60
CA LYS A 80 5.24 -18.04 1.76
C LYS A 80 4.41 -16.76 1.99
N PRO A 81 4.12 -15.94 0.97
CA PRO A 81 3.11 -14.92 1.12
C PRO A 81 1.79 -15.64 1.39
N ASN A 82 1.08 -15.26 2.46
CA ASN A 82 -0.32 -15.61 2.58
C ASN A 82 -1.00 -15.10 1.31
N LYS A 83 -1.35 -16.02 0.41
CA LYS A 83 -2.17 -15.76 -0.78
C LYS A 83 -3.60 -15.51 -0.32
N ALA A 84 -3.79 -14.55 0.58
CA ALA A 84 -5.10 -14.02 0.87
C ALA A 84 -5.51 -13.23 -0.37
N SER A 85 -6.34 -13.90 -1.17
CA SER A 85 -7.02 -13.41 -2.35
C SER A 85 -7.28 -11.90 -2.30
N THR A 86 -6.74 -11.18 -3.30
CA THR A 86 -7.09 -9.79 -3.63
C THR A 86 -8.46 -9.71 -4.32
N ALA A 87 -9.38 -10.65 -4.04
CA ALA A 87 -10.74 -10.55 -4.53
C ALA A 87 -11.46 -9.45 -3.75
N HIS A 88 -11.78 -8.38 -4.48
CA HIS A 88 -12.85 -7.43 -4.18
C HIS A 88 -12.73 -6.79 -2.79
N ARG A 89 -11.82 -5.82 -2.71
CA ARG A 89 -11.70 -4.94 -1.55
C ARG A 89 -12.89 -3.97 -1.55
N HIS A 90 -14.05 -4.45 -1.11
CA HIS A 90 -14.97 -3.56 -0.39
C HIS A 90 -14.13 -2.79 0.63
N ILE A 91 -14.40 -1.50 0.82
CA ILE A 91 -13.76 -0.69 1.85
C ILE A 91 -14.08 -1.37 3.19
N ARG A 92 -13.18 -2.27 3.64
CA ARG A 92 -13.39 -3.12 4.82
C ARG A 92 -13.28 -2.34 6.13
N TYR A 93 -12.82 -1.09 6.05
CA TYR A 93 -12.48 -0.26 7.19
C TYR A 93 -12.91 1.17 6.91
N PRO A 94 -13.81 1.76 7.73
CA PRO A 94 -14.46 3.03 7.43
C PRO A 94 -13.51 4.20 7.18
N PHE A 95 -12.32 4.19 7.80
CA PHE A 95 -11.37 5.29 7.71
C PHE A 95 -10.17 5.02 6.78
N ALA A 96 -10.24 3.95 5.98
CA ALA A 96 -9.16 3.63 5.06
C ALA A 96 -8.94 4.74 4.02
N GLY A 97 -7.75 5.33 4.02
CA GLY A 97 -7.37 6.40 3.08
C GLY A 97 -7.75 7.81 3.52
N ILE A 98 -8.43 7.95 4.66
CA ILE A 98 -8.86 9.25 5.21
C ILE A 98 -7.85 9.73 6.27
N ILE A 99 -7.54 8.87 7.25
CA ILE A 99 -6.66 9.27 8.37
C ILE A 99 -5.20 9.34 7.91
N LYS A 100 -4.55 10.45 8.27
CA LYS A 100 -3.11 10.67 8.07
C LYS A 100 -2.38 10.71 9.40
N CYS A 101 -1.12 10.27 9.39
CA CYS A 101 -0.20 10.41 10.51
C CYS A 101 0.26 11.86 10.62
N ALA A 102 0.14 12.46 11.81
CA ALA A 102 0.54 13.84 12.07
C ALA A 102 2.06 14.06 11.86
N ASP A 103 2.90 13.08 12.20
CA ASP A 103 4.35 13.27 12.19
C ASP A 103 4.97 13.16 10.79
N CYS A 104 4.44 12.27 9.93
CA CYS A 104 5.05 12.00 8.61
C CYS A 104 4.12 12.25 7.42
N GLY A 105 2.86 12.59 7.67
CA GLY A 105 1.83 12.82 6.64
C GLY A 105 1.37 11.56 5.89
N ALA A 106 1.95 10.38 6.17
CA ALA A 106 1.56 9.14 5.52
C ALA A 106 0.16 8.69 5.97
N ASN A 107 -0.56 7.98 5.10
CA ASN A 107 -1.85 7.41 5.45
C ASN A 107 -1.70 6.37 6.58
N ASN A 108 -2.68 6.34 7.47
CA ASN A 108 -2.81 5.26 8.44
C ASN A 108 -3.42 4.02 7.79
N ILE A 109 -3.03 2.85 8.30
CA ILE A 109 -3.53 1.54 7.86
C ILE A 109 -4.27 0.85 9.00
N ALA A 110 -5.36 0.18 8.67
CA ALA A 110 -6.10 -0.66 9.62
C ALA A 110 -5.32 -1.95 9.91
N ILE A 111 -5.23 -2.30 11.19
CA ILE A 111 -4.56 -3.47 11.75
C ILE A 111 -5.61 -4.24 12.55
N LYS A 112 -5.78 -5.51 12.21
CA LYS A 112 -6.63 -6.43 12.97
C LYS A 112 -5.80 -7.13 14.05
N THR A 113 -6.33 -7.15 15.26
CA THR A 113 -5.78 -7.92 16.39
C THR A 113 -6.88 -8.78 16.96
N SER A 114 -6.63 -10.08 17.17
CA SER A 114 -7.59 -10.97 17.84
C SER A 114 -7.10 -11.30 19.25
N ARG A 115 -7.94 -11.09 20.26
CA ARG A 115 -7.64 -11.39 21.67
C ARG A 115 -8.85 -12.01 22.33
N LYS A 116 -8.67 -13.16 23.00
CA LYS A 116 -9.74 -13.91 23.70
C LYS A 116 -11.00 -14.12 22.84
N GLY A 117 -10.84 -14.43 21.55
CA GLY A 117 -11.97 -14.63 20.62
C GLY A 117 -12.57 -13.36 20.03
N HIS A 118 -12.25 -12.18 20.55
CA HIS A 118 -12.70 -10.89 20.02
C HIS A 118 -11.71 -10.32 18.99
N THR A 119 -12.23 -9.67 17.95
CA THR A 119 -11.41 -9.00 16.93
C THR A 119 -11.51 -7.49 17.08
N TYR A 120 -10.37 -6.84 17.24
CA TYR A 120 -10.22 -5.40 17.35
C TYR A 120 -9.56 -4.85 16.08
N VAL A 121 -9.95 -3.64 15.69
CA VAL A 121 -9.37 -2.93 14.56
C VAL A 121 -8.75 -1.64 15.08
N HIS A 122 -7.47 -1.44 14.77
CA HIS A 122 -6.77 -0.20 15.11
C HIS A 122 -6.16 0.44 13.86
N TYR A 123 -6.00 1.75 13.87
CA TYR A 123 -5.32 2.51 12.83
C TYR A 123 -3.93 2.94 13.32
N ALA A 124 -2.92 2.72 12.49
CA ALA A 124 -1.54 3.12 12.79
C ALA A 124 -0.81 3.62 11.55
N CYS A 125 0.26 4.40 11.78
CA CYS A 125 1.10 4.95 10.73
C CYS A 125 1.65 3.85 9.80
N SER A 126 1.37 3.96 8.50
CA SER A 126 1.85 2.97 7.52
C SER A 126 3.36 2.94 7.37
N TYR A 127 4.03 4.09 7.51
CA TYR A 127 5.48 4.20 7.36
C TYR A 127 6.19 3.56 8.55
N ASN A 128 5.83 3.91 9.79
CA ASN A 128 6.36 3.25 10.98
C ASN A 128 6.14 1.74 10.90
N ARG A 129 4.91 1.31 10.56
CA ARG A 129 4.55 -0.12 10.59
C ARG A 129 5.29 -0.96 9.55
N ARG A 130 5.57 -0.42 8.36
CA ARG A 130 6.20 -1.14 7.25
C ARG A 130 7.72 -0.94 7.16
N ARG A 131 8.21 0.24 7.54
CA ARG A 131 9.61 0.65 7.39
C ARG A 131 10.34 0.85 8.71
N GLY A 132 9.61 0.89 9.84
CA GLY A 132 10.17 0.99 11.19
C GLY A 132 10.24 2.41 11.74
N ALA A 133 10.66 2.49 13.01
CA ALA A 133 10.74 3.74 13.77
C ALA A 133 11.74 4.75 13.19
N SER A 134 12.72 4.29 12.42
CA SER A 134 13.70 5.16 11.74
C SER A 134 13.07 6.06 10.67
N ILE A 135 11.91 5.68 10.10
CA ILE A 135 11.20 6.50 9.10
C ILE A 135 10.14 7.38 9.75
N CYS A 136 9.49 6.89 10.80
CA CYS A 136 8.53 7.66 11.57
C CYS A 136 8.49 7.08 12.97
N ALA A 137 8.74 7.89 14.00
CA ALA A 137 8.72 7.44 15.39
C ALA A 137 7.30 7.12 15.90
N ASN A 138 6.26 7.59 15.20
CA ASN A 138 4.87 7.37 15.56
C ASN A 138 4.48 5.89 15.52
N SER A 139 4.45 5.28 16.69
CA SER A 139 4.02 3.89 16.91
C SER A 139 2.60 3.81 17.48
N THR A 140 1.91 4.94 17.61
CA THR A 140 0.58 5.05 18.19
C THR A 140 -0.42 4.26 17.35
N LYS A 141 -1.29 3.54 18.07
CA LYS A 141 -2.42 2.82 17.51
C LYS A 141 -3.68 3.42 18.10
N VAL A 142 -4.61 3.83 17.25
CA VAL A 142 -5.90 4.36 17.67
C VAL A 142 -6.96 3.31 17.38
N ASP A 143 -7.79 3.01 18.37
CA ASP A 143 -8.88 2.07 18.21
C ASP A 143 -9.96 2.61 17.25
N GLN A 144 -10.55 1.74 16.44
CA GLN A 144 -11.57 2.14 15.47
C GLN A 144 -12.82 2.70 16.16
N ASP A 145 -13.24 2.11 17.27
CA ASP A 145 -14.50 2.47 17.93
C ASP A 145 -14.32 3.83 18.61
N THR A 146 -13.19 4.04 19.31
CA THR A 146 -12.84 5.36 19.85
C THR A 146 -12.77 6.46 18.78
N LEU A 147 -12.25 6.12 17.60
CA LEU A 147 -12.17 7.07 16.49
C LEU A 147 -13.56 7.34 15.87
N MET A 148 -14.42 6.32 15.79
CA MET A 148 -15.82 6.48 15.40
C MET A 148 -16.56 7.40 16.33
N ASP A 149 -16.48 7.18 17.64
CA ASP A 149 -17.17 8.01 18.64
C ASP A 149 -16.71 9.47 18.55
N SER A 150 -15.40 9.68 18.38
CA SER A 150 -14.83 11.03 18.22
C SER A 150 -15.34 11.72 16.95
N VAL A 151 -15.44 10.99 15.83
CA VAL A 151 -15.94 11.53 14.56
C VAL A 151 -17.44 11.80 14.64
N MET A 152 -18.23 10.90 15.23
CA MET A 152 -19.66 11.07 15.41
C MET A 152 -19.97 12.29 16.26
N LYS A 153 -19.27 12.45 17.39
CA LYS A 153 -19.38 13.63 18.25
C LYS A 153 -19.04 14.92 17.48
N ALA A 154 -17.96 14.91 16.70
CA ALA A 154 -17.60 16.06 15.88
C ALA A 154 -18.66 16.38 14.82
N ILE A 155 -19.29 15.37 14.21
CA ILE A 155 -20.41 15.56 13.26
C ILE A 155 -21.62 16.16 13.98
N GLU A 156 -21.97 15.65 15.16
CA GLU A 156 -23.10 16.16 15.95
C GLU A 156 -22.91 17.64 16.30
N GLU A 157 -21.72 18.02 16.76
CA GLU A 157 -21.41 19.40 17.17
C GLU A 157 -21.35 20.38 15.98
N ASN A 158 -20.86 19.93 14.81
CA ASN A 158 -20.56 20.83 13.69
C ASN A 158 -21.59 20.81 12.55
N ILE A 159 -22.35 19.71 12.39
CA ILE A 159 -23.27 19.49 11.26
C ILE A 159 -24.72 19.32 11.72
N LEU A 160 -24.97 18.83 12.94
CA LEU A 160 -26.32 18.65 13.47
C LEU A 160 -26.71 19.74 14.47
N ASN A 161 -26.07 20.91 14.38
CA ASN A 161 -26.49 22.09 15.11
C ASN A 161 -27.78 22.68 14.51
N GLU A 162 -28.48 23.49 15.30
CA GLU A 162 -29.82 23.99 15.01
C GLU A 162 -29.87 24.81 13.70
N GLU A 163 -28.81 25.56 13.40
CA GLU A 163 -28.63 26.27 12.12
C GLU A 163 -28.49 25.31 10.92
N SER A 164 -27.67 24.25 11.06
CA SER A 164 -27.42 23.29 9.98
C SER A 164 -28.63 22.39 9.71
N VAL A 165 -29.41 22.05 10.74
CA VAL A 165 -30.66 21.28 10.59
C VAL A 165 -31.70 22.07 9.79
N GLY A 166 -31.77 23.40 9.98
CA GLY A 166 -32.61 24.28 9.16
C GLY A 166 -32.25 24.19 7.67
N ILE A 167 -30.95 24.29 7.36
CA ILE A 167 -30.46 24.22 5.96
C ILE A 167 -30.73 22.83 5.35
N ILE A 168 -30.50 21.74 6.09
CA ILE A 168 -30.71 20.37 5.60
C ILE A 168 -32.21 20.11 5.33
N THR A 169 -33.11 20.64 6.16
CA THR A 169 -34.56 20.47 6.00
C THR A 169 -35.11 21.31 4.85
N GLU A 170 -34.68 22.57 4.68
CA GLU A 170 -35.01 23.39 3.50
C GLU A 170 -34.53 22.73 2.20
N HIS A 171 -33.29 22.23 2.17
CA HIS A 171 -32.74 21.63 0.96
C HIS A 171 -33.45 20.30 0.58
N ARG A 172 -33.87 19.50 1.57
CA ARG A 172 -34.71 18.31 1.31
C ARG A 172 -36.10 18.67 0.77
N GLY A 173 -36.68 19.79 1.21
CA GLY A 173 -37.94 20.31 0.67
C GLY A 173 -37.84 20.62 -0.83
N SER A 174 -36.72 21.24 -1.25
CA SER A 174 -36.48 21.59 -2.64
C SER A 174 -36.32 20.36 -3.57
N HIS A 175 -35.62 19.32 -3.13
CA HIS A 175 -35.47 18.07 -3.91
C HIS A 175 -36.72 17.19 -3.93
N ALA A 176 -37.58 17.26 -2.90
CA ALA A 176 -38.86 16.55 -2.90
C ALA A 176 -39.88 17.17 -3.87
N ALA A 177 -39.80 18.49 -4.10
CA ALA A 177 -40.63 19.20 -5.08
C ALA A 177 -40.20 18.88 -6.53
N ASP A 178 -38.90 18.75 -6.79
CA ASP A 178 -38.35 18.50 -8.14
C ASP A 178 -38.58 17.06 -8.64
N ARG A 179 -38.84 16.12 -7.73
CA ARG A 179 -39.13 14.71 -8.05
C ARG A 179 -40.60 14.41 -8.38
N LYS A 180 -41.50 15.38 -8.25
CA LYS A 180 -42.93 15.25 -8.55
C LYS A 180 -43.31 15.80 -9.95
N ARG A 181 -42.32 16.04 -10.82
CA ARG A 181 -42.52 16.53 -12.19
C ARG A 181 -42.13 15.47 -13.22
#